data_AF-A0A8T3YEH2-F1
#
_entry.id   AF-A0A8T3YEH2-F1
#
_cell.length_a   1.000
_cell.length_b   1.000
_cell.length_c   1.000
_cell.angle_alpha   90.00
_cell.angle_beta   90.00
_cell.angle_gamma   90.00
#
_symmetry.space_group_name_H-M   'P 1'
#
loop_
_entity.id
_entity.type
_entity.pdbx_description
1 polymer ?
#
loop_
_entity_poly.entity_id
_entity_poly.type
_entity_poly.pdbx_seq_one_letter_code
_entity_poly.pdbx_strand_id
1 'polypeptide(L)'
;MPPWTGDMIMDDIFRETDPETGGTPKLGTAVLAVPGNQQGMLDFTTNIGGCSGLYYSLVFQLWKWGYKLKKLDEWMDVSPAHAEAYGLMVEQKGKLEKEIKQGLASAAQAVADFEFLVHDMNKYKEILDYFIKAKGNKKEKKAPDQHVLRSLFIDRVDAHTGEGFSMVTMARRWPTIISDFIRMSKLDDETQKDPEKLRQALSITIAEANVLKTKNELFNEWKTLFFPSVKERYARIKNMVQSREKSMHEYKEWLKPYVARYHMMKEALRGNPSGIVSNVLMAPAFGTAFVSSGMRLIAFDNYWPPEMSKAERSNVIDPVDDVVRTWAAKIGEKYNVKMDEARIRKVLKSAYDNGDMQKENMYYRIFHIIADKSIIKIPKGGEVEDIMFIMKHWITSQNLMLVFLLEIDAREEVFNKYVKGIIGVKEVEDEIRKEVEAMFQEPEPEKVDKLKSIKKVGSGFKKFGGGLKKIFGPFKKYFFRPGPYETNFAERITKMYMIPSGQIYNKLVQFLKWKAGVPGASDQY
;
A
#
# COMPACT_ATOMS: atom_id res chain seq x y z
N MET A 1 -0.62 -4.98 -19.49
CA MET A 1 0.60 -4.18 -19.26
C MET A 1 0.60 -3.74 -17.80
N PRO A 2 1.70 -3.90 -17.05
CA PRO A 2 1.70 -3.39 -15.69
C PRO A 2 1.83 -1.85 -15.75
N PRO A 3 1.06 -1.08 -14.94
CA PRO A 3 0.75 0.36 -15.11
C PRO A 3 1.91 1.36 -14.91
N TRP A 4 3.15 0.88 -14.79
CA TRP A 4 4.31 1.65 -14.32
C TRP A 4 4.96 2.53 -15.40
N THR A 5 4.84 2.14 -16.67
CA THR A 5 5.42 2.89 -17.79
C THR A 5 4.51 4.01 -18.31
N GLY A 6 3.40 4.28 -17.63
CA GLY A 6 2.46 5.33 -18.00
C GLY A 6 3.04 6.74 -17.81
N ASP A 7 2.46 7.69 -18.54
CA ASP A 7 2.63 9.12 -18.30
C ASP A 7 2.32 9.43 -16.82
N MET A 8 3.06 10.39 -16.26
CA MET A 8 2.81 10.84 -14.90
C MET A 8 1.46 11.54 -14.80
N ILE A 9 0.82 11.52 -13.63
CA ILE A 9 -0.41 12.28 -13.42
C ILE A 9 -0.17 13.78 -13.69
N MET A 10 1.06 14.26 -13.51
CA MET A 10 1.45 15.63 -13.83
C MET A 10 1.36 15.96 -15.32
N ASP A 11 1.68 15.01 -16.21
CA ASP A 11 1.49 15.20 -17.65
C ASP A 11 -0.03 15.23 -17.98
N ASP A 12 -0.84 14.41 -17.31
CA ASP A 12 -2.31 14.42 -17.44
C ASP A 12 -2.91 15.74 -16.93
N ILE A 13 -2.44 16.24 -15.76
CA ILE A 13 -2.83 17.54 -15.21
C ILE A 13 -2.47 18.66 -16.18
N PHE A 14 -1.26 18.63 -16.74
CA PHE A 14 -0.82 19.62 -17.72
C PHE A 14 -1.74 19.64 -18.94
N ARG A 15 -2.00 18.47 -19.55
CA ARG A 15 -2.91 18.36 -20.71
C ARG A 15 -4.33 18.87 -20.43
N GLU A 16 -4.85 18.72 -19.22
CA GLU A 16 -6.19 19.21 -18.85
C GLU A 16 -6.25 20.70 -18.48
N THR A 17 -5.10 21.30 -18.15
CA THR A 17 -5.02 22.69 -17.68
C THR A 17 -4.40 23.66 -18.68
N ASP A 18 -3.71 23.13 -19.69
CA ASP A 18 -3.07 23.91 -20.74
C ASP A 18 -4.10 24.43 -21.77
N PRO A 19 -4.21 25.76 -21.96
CA PRO A 19 -5.08 26.33 -22.98
C PRO A 19 -4.79 25.84 -24.41
N GLU A 20 -3.53 25.50 -24.72
CA GLU A 20 -3.14 25.05 -26.06
C GLU A 20 -3.71 23.66 -26.40
N THR A 21 -3.94 22.83 -25.38
CA THR A 21 -4.59 21.51 -25.51
C THR A 21 -6.11 21.57 -25.29
N GLY A 22 -6.69 22.77 -25.16
CA GLY A 22 -8.12 22.98 -24.92
C GLY A 22 -8.54 22.92 -23.45
N GLY A 23 -7.57 22.92 -22.53
CA GLY A 23 -7.78 22.94 -21.08
C GLY A 23 -8.21 24.31 -20.55
N THR A 24 -8.79 24.32 -19.35
CA THR A 24 -9.13 25.57 -18.64
C THR A 24 -8.11 25.87 -17.54
N PRO A 25 -7.36 26.98 -17.60
CA PRO A 25 -6.34 27.30 -16.61
C PRO A 25 -6.99 27.58 -15.24
N LYS A 26 -6.61 26.81 -14.21
CA LYS A 26 -7.15 26.90 -12.85
C LYS A 26 -6.36 27.86 -11.94
N LEU A 27 -6.03 29.04 -12.45
CA LEU A 27 -5.22 30.05 -11.74
C LEU A 27 -5.87 30.43 -10.40
N GLY A 28 -5.03 30.56 -9.36
CA GLY A 28 -5.46 30.86 -7.98
C GLY A 28 -5.85 29.64 -7.15
N THR A 29 -6.33 28.56 -7.76
CA THR A 29 -6.66 27.29 -7.08
C THR A 29 -5.51 26.30 -7.13
N ALA A 30 -4.80 26.20 -8.24
CA ALA A 30 -3.59 25.41 -8.38
C ALA A 30 -2.66 26.08 -9.40
N VAL A 31 -1.36 25.94 -9.22
CA VAL A 31 -0.35 26.45 -10.14
C VAL A 31 0.45 25.27 -10.64
N LEU A 32 0.31 24.98 -11.93
CA LEU A 32 1.23 24.13 -12.68
C LEU A 32 1.75 24.95 -13.85
N ALA A 33 3.07 25.06 -13.95
CA ALA A 33 3.69 25.74 -15.07
C ALA A 33 4.89 24.95 -15.58
N VAL A 34 4.93 24.81 -16.90
CA VAL A 34 5.94 24.04 -17.61
C VAL A 34 6.51 24.93 -18.73
N PRO A 35 7.64 25.60 -18.50
CA PRO A 35 8.22 26.46 -19.53
C PRO A 35 8.72 25.61 -20.70
N GLY A 36 8.26 25.91 -21.92
CA GLY A 36 8.66 25.16 -23.12
C GLY A 36 10.17 25.19 -23.37
N ASN A 37 10.85 26.27 -22.98
CA ASN A 37 12.32 26.40 -23.06
C ASN A 37 13.09 25.66 -21.95
N GLN A 38 12.39 25.03 -21.01
CA GLN A 38 12.96 24.19 -19.94
C GLN A 38 12.56 22.72 -20.10
N GLN A 39 12.31 22.34 -21.34
CA GLN A 39 12.19 20.97 -21.79
C GLN A 39 13.30 20.74 -22.81
N GLY A 40 14.07 19.66 -22.62
CA GLY A 40 15.20 19.41 -23.48
C GLY A 40 15.70 17.98 -23.39
N MET A 41 16.34 17.55 -24.47
CA MET A 41 17.05 16.30 -24.58
C MET A 41 18.53 16.62 -24.70
N LEU A 42 19.33 16.09 -23.79
CA LEU A 42 20.79 16.13 -23.89
C LEU A 42 21.27 14.73 -24.22
N ASP A 43 22.05 14.62 -25.28
CA ASP A 43 22.56 13.35 -25.78
C ASP A 43 24.09 13.39 -25.73
N PHE A 44 24.67 12.39 -25.06
CA PHE A 44 26.11 12.32 -24.82
C PHE A 44 26.63 10.93 -25.14
N THR A 45 27.58 10.88 -26.07
CA THR A 45 28.32 9.67 -26.38
C THR A 45 29.68 9.71 -25.69
N THR A 46 30.01 8.67 -24.92
CA THR A 46 31.28 8.57 -24.18
C THR A 46 31.94 7.20 -24.35
N ASN A 47 33.19 7.08 -23.90
CA ASN A 47 33.81 5.78 -23.67
C ASN A 47 33.06 4.99 -22.59
N ILE A 48 33.30 3.68 -22.53
CA ILE A 48 32.73 2.77 -21.51
C ILE A 48 32.95 3.34 -20.09
N GLY A 49 31.89 3.32 -19.27
CA GLY A 49 31.86 3.86 -17.93
C GLY A 49 31.60 5.37 -17.83
N GLY A 50 31.81 6.13 -18.91
CA GLY A 50 31.62 7.58 -18.92
C GLY A 50 30.17 7.99 -18.68
N CYS A 51 29.21 7.32 -19.33
CA CYS A 51 27.79 7.59 -19.18
C CYS A 51 27.29 7.29 -17.76
N SER A 52 27.78 6.20 -17.18
CA SER A 52 27.50 5.86 -15.78
C SER A 52 28.06 6.93 -14.83
N GLY A 53 29.28 7.43 -15.10
CA GLY A 53 29.88 8.54 -14.36
C GLY A 53 29.09 9.84 -14.46
N LEU A 54 28.55 10.18 -15.63
CA LEU A 54 27.67 11.33 -15.84
C LEU A 54 26.40 11.23 -14.99
N TYR A 55 25.74 10.08 -15.05
CA TYR A 55 24.52 9.82 -14.28
C TYR A 55 24.76 9.94 -12.77
N TYR A 56 25.78 9.29 -12.21
CA TYR A 56 26.08 9.39 -10.78
C TYR A 56 26.48 10.81 -10.38
N SER A 57 27.24 11.52 -11.23
CA SER A 57 27.60 12.91 -11.00
C SER A 57 26.36 13.80 -10.87
N LEU A 58 25.36 13.60 -11.73
CA LEU A 58 24.08 14.30 -11.68
C LEU A 58 23.35 14.06 -10.37
N VAL A 59 23.21 12.79 -9.96
CA VAL A 59 22.53 12.41 -8.72
C VAL A 59 23.19 13.04 -7.50
N PHE A 60 24.53 12.95 -7.41
CA PHE A 60 25.27 13.53 -6.29
C PHE A 60 25.18 15.05 -6.28
N GLN A 61 25.20 15.69 -7.46
CA GLN A 61 25.12 17.14 -7.54
C GLN A 61 23.73 17.67 -7.18
N LEU A 62 22.66 17.01 -7.64
CA LEU A 62 21.29 17.36 -7.25
C LEU A 62 21.12 17.29 -5.73
N TRP A 63 21.68 16.26 -5.09
CA TRP A 63 21.62 16.16 -3.64
C TRP A 63 22.41 17.29 -2.93
N LYS A 64 23.59 17.65 -3.44
CA LYS A 64 24.38 18.80 -2.95
C LYS A 64 23.65 20.13 -3.12
N TRP A 65 22.85 20.29 -4.16
CA TRP A 65 22.00 21.46 -4.38
C TRP A 65 20.74 21.47 -3.51
N GLY A 66 20.54 20.46 -2.65
CA GLY A 66 19.43 20.40 -1.71
C GLY A 66 18.16 19.78 -2.28
N TYR A 67 18.21 19.21 -3.49
CA TYR A 67 17.05 18.49 -4.05
C TYR A 67 16.81 17.19 -3.31
N LYS A 68 15.53 16.88 -3.12
CA LYS A 68 15.04 15.56 -2.72
C LYS A 68 14.89 14.72 -3.98
N LEU A 69 15.48 13.53 -3.96
CA LEU A 69 15.46 12.61 -5.09
C LEU A 69 14.54 11.43 -4.79
N LYS A 70 13.65 11.12 -5.75
CA LYS A 70 12.82 9.92 -5.75
C LYS A 70 13.02 9.20 -7.08
N LYS A 71 13.31 7.90 -7.02
CA LYS A 71 13.34 7.05 -8.21
C LYS A 71 11.91 6.57 -8.48
N LEU A 72 11.42 6.82 -9.68
CA LEU A 72 10.09 6.36 -10.09
C LEU A 72 10.16 4.98 -10.73
N ASP A 73 10.96 4.87 -11.78
CA ASP A 73 11.03 3.68 -12.62
C ASP A 73 12.49 3.38 -12.99
N GLU A 74 12.79 2.10 -13.19
CA GLU A 74 14.06 1.63 -13.72
C GLU A 74 13.76 0.46 -14.64
N TRP A 75 14.41 0.43 -15.80
CA TRP A 75 14.26 -0.62 -16.77
C TRP A 75 15.62 -0.96 -17.37
N MET A 76 15.78 -2.23 -17.70
CA MET A 76 16.89 -2.73 -18.47
C MET A 76 16.34 -3.58 -19.60
N ASP A 77 16.89 -3.36 -20.78
CA ASP A 77 16.56 -4.07 -21.99
C ASP A 77 17.84 -4.51 -22.71
N VAL A 78 17.91 -5.79 -23.07
CA VAL A 78 19.07 -6.38 -23.72
C VAL A 78 18.63 -7.06 -25.01
N SER A 79 19.26 -6.67 -26.11
CA SER A 79 19.08 -7.32 -27.40
C SER A 79 19.68 -8.74 -27.39
N PRO A 80 19.00 -9.75 -27.95
CA PRO A 80 19.57 -11.08 -28.16
C PRO A 80 20.84 -11.09 -29.01
N ALA A 81 21.07 -10.06 -29.83
CA ALA A 81 22.29 -9.91 -30.62
C ALA A 81 23.55 -9.78 -29.75
N HIS A 82 23.42 -9.29 -28.51
CA HIS A 82 24.52 -9.25 -27.54
C HIS A 82 24.55 -10.55 -26.72
N ALA A 83 25.00 -11.66 -27.31
CA ALA A 83 24.92 -12.99 -26.71
C ALA A 83 25.44 -13.08 -25.26
N GLU A 84 26.55 -12.41 -24.93
CA GLU A 84 27.14 -12.42 -23.59
C GLU A 84 26.26 -11.70 -22.54
N ALA A 85 25.98 -10.40 -22.74
CA ALA A 85 25.09 -9.64 -21.86
C ALA A 85 23.66 -10.21 -21.80
N TYR A 86 23.13 -10.72 -22.92
CA TYR A 86 21.84 -11.38 -22.95
C TYR A 86 21.84 -12.68 -22.14
N GLY A 87 22.87 -13.51 -22.31
CA GLY A 87 23.07 -14.73 -21.52
C GLY A 87 23.17 -14.44 -20.02
N LEU A 88 23.96 -13.43 -19.63
CA LEU A 88 24.06 -12.96 -18.24
C LEU A 88 22.73 -12.45 -17.70
N MET A 89 21.97 -11.69 -18.50
CA MET A 89 20.65 -11.18 -18.09
C MET A 89 19.65 -12.32 -17.90
N VAL A 90 19.58 -13.27 -18.83
CA VAL A 90 18.72 -14.46 -18.74
C VAL A 90 19.12 -15.32 -17.54
N GLU A 91 20.42 -15.52 -17.29
CA GLU A 91 20.91 -16.26 -16.13
C GLU A 91 20.54 -15.56 -14.81
N GLN A 92 20.77 -14.25 -14.71
CA GLN A 92 20.40 -13.47 -13.53
C GLN A 92 18.90 -13.49 -13.30
N LYS A 93 18.10 -13.33 -14.36
CA LYS A 93 16.65 -13.40 -14.31
C LYS A 93 16.17 -14.78 -13.89
N GLY A 94 16.79 -15.85 -14.39
CA GLY A 94 16.51 -17.22 -13.98
C GLY A 94 16.88 -17.51 -12.52
N LYS A 95 18.00 -16.98 -12.03
CA LYS A 95 18.38 -17.04 -10.61
C LYS A 95 17.35 -16.32 -9.73
N LEU A 96 16.98 -15.09 -10.08
CA LEU A 96 15.95 -14.33 -9.38
C LEU A 96 14.60 -15.06 -9.40
N GLU A 97 14.20 -15.64 -10.53
CA GLU A 97 12.97 -16.42 -10.63
C GLU A 97 12.99 -17.65 -9.72
N LYS A 98 14.13 -18.34 -9.65
CA LYS A 98 14.30 -19.49 -8.76
C LYS A 98 14.24 -19.07 -7.29
N GLU A 99 14.91 -17.99 -6.91
CA GLU A 99 14.88 -17.43 -5.55
C GLU A 99 13.47 -16.98 -5.16
N ILE A 100 12.75 -16.30 -6.08
CA ILE A 100 11.35 -15.92 -5.89
C ILE A 100 10.49 -17.16 -5.70
N LYS A 101 10.57 -18.17 -6.58
CA LYS A 101 9.81 -19.43 -6.45
C LYS A 101 10.10 -20.15 -5.14
N GLN A 102 11.36 -20.22 -4.73
CA GLN A 102 11.76 -20.83 -3.46
C GLN A 102 11.21 -20.04 -2.26
N GLY A 103 11.28 -18.71 -2.30
CA GLY A 103 10.73 -17.83 -1.28
C GLY A 103 9.21 -17.93 -1.18
N LEU A 104 8.51 -18.01 -2.31
CA LEU A 104 7.07 -18.22 -2.37
C LEU A 104 6.66 -19.58 -1.83
N ALA A 105 7.38 -20.65 -2.15
CA ALA A 105 7.11 -21.96 -1.57
C ALA A 105 7.26 -21.95 -0.04
N SER A 106 8.28 -21.26 0.48
CA SER A 106 8.47 -21.09 1.92
C SER A 106 7.38 -20.22 2.56
N ALA A 107 6.96 -19.16 1.88
CA ALA A 107 5.88 -18.31 2.35
C ALA A 107 4.52 -19.04 2.34
N ALA A 108 4.22 -19.81 1.30
CA ALA A 108 3.01 -20.63 1.22
C ALA A 108 2.95 -21.68 2.35
N GLN A 109 4.09 -22.34 2.64
CA GLN A 109 4.17 -23.24 3.79
C GLN A 109 3.94 -22.50 5.12
N ALA A 110 4.49 -21.29 5.26
CA ALA A 110 4.28 -20.48 6.47
C ALA A 110 2.82 -20.03 6.63
N VAL A 111 2.12 -19.72 5.54
CA VAL A 111 0.67 -19.41 5.54
C VAL A 111 -0.14 -20.63 5.98
N ALA A 112 0.12 -21.80 5.40
CA ALA A 112 -0.56 -23.04 5.78
C ALA A 112 -0.35 -23.36 7.27
N ASP A 113 0.90 -23.29 7.73
CA ASP A 113 1.25 -23.46 9.15
C ASP A 113 0.50 -22.46 10.05
N PHE A 114 0.42 -21.20 9.64
CA PHE A 114 -0.30 -20.16 10.37
C PHE A 114 -1.80 -20.46 10.47
N GLU A 115 -2.42 -20.91 9.39
CA GLU A 115 -3.85 -21.30 9.37
C GLU A 115 -4.15 -22.47 10.29
N PHE A 116 -3.34 -23.53 10.25
CA PHE A 116 -3.47 -24.66 11.15
C PHE A 116 -3.35 -24.22 12.61
N LEU A 117 -2.36 -23.38 12.93
CA LEU A 117 -2.15 -22.87 14.29
C LEU A 117 -3.29 -21.97 14.76
N VAL A 118 -3.86 -21.12 13.89
CA VAL A 118 -4.99 -20.25 14.23
C VAL A 118 -6.25 -21.09 14.49
N HIS A 119 -6.51 -22.10 13.68
CA HIS A 119 -7.63 -23.02 13.88
C HIS A 119 -7.49 -23.77 15.22
N ASP A 120 -6.30 -24.30 15.52
CA ASP A 120 -6.04 -24.95 16.80
C ASP A 120 -6.15 -23.97 17.98
N MET A 121 -5.63 -22.75 17.83
CA MET A 121 -5.75 -21.68 18.82
C MET A 121 -7.23 -21.41 19.15
N ASN A 122 -8.09 -21.34 18.14
CA ASN A 122 -9.53 -21.11 18.33
C ASN A 122 -10.20 -22.26 19.08
N LYS A 123 -9.85 -23.52 18.76
CA LYS A 123 -10.35 -24.69 19.51
C LYS A 123 -9.96 -24.63 20.98
N TYR A 124 -8.69 -24.33 21.29
CA TYR A 124 -8.25 -24.23 22.69
C TYR A 124 -8.85 -23.01 23.39
N LYS A 125 -9.07 -21.91 22.68
CA LYS A 125 -9.77 -20.73 23.21
C LYS A 125 -11.21 -21.08 23.58
N GLU A 126 -11.93 -21.77 22.71
CA GLU A 126 -13.30 -22.22 22.96
C GLU A 126 -13.38 -23.11 24.22
N ILE A 127 -12.43 -24.05 24.36
CA ILE A 127 -12.32 -24.88 25.57
C ILE A 127 -12.07 -24.01 26.80
N LEU A 128 -11.14 -23.06 26.74
CA LEU A 128 -10.88 -22.12 27.85
C LEU A 128 -12.12 -21.28 28.19
N ASP A 129 -12.87 -20.83 27.19
CA ASP A 129 -14.11 -20.09 27.39
C ASP A 129 -15.16 -20.95 28.11
N TYR A 130 -15.23 -22.25 27.85
CA TYR A 130 -16.04 -23.18 28.65
C TYR A 130 -15.60 -23.26 30.11
N PHE A 131 -14.29 -23.28 30.37
CA PHE A 131 -13.76 -23.22 31.74
C PHE A 131 -14.07 -21.90 32.45
N ILE A 132 -14.06 -20.77 31.73
CA ILE A 132 -14.42 -19.46 32.27
C ILE A 132 -15.92 -19.42 32.60
N LYS A 133 -16.77 -19.86 31.67
CA LYS A 133 -18.24 -19.96 31.88
C LYS A 133 -18.57 -20.89 33.05
N ALA A 134 -17.87 -22.03 33.16
CA ALA A 134 -18.03 -23.00 34.24
C ALA A 134 -17.53 -22.51 35.61
N LYS A 135 -16.73 -21.43 35.68
CA LYS A 135 -16.37 -20.79 36.95
C LYS A 135 -17.46 -19.84 37.46
N GLY A 136 -18.40 -19.44 36.59
CA GLY A 136 -19.49 -18.53 36.91
C GLY A 136 -19.02 -17.09 37.19
N ASN A 137 -19.83 -16.11 36.81
CA ASN A 137 -19.63 -14.74 37.27
C ASN A 137 -20.22 -14.61 38.69
N LYS A 138 -19.36 -14.44 39.70
CA LYS A 138 -19.80 -14.17 41.09
C LYS A 138 -20.80 -13.00 41.21
N LYS A 139 -20.80 -12.09 40.23
CA LYS A 139 -21.70 -10.93 40.16
C LYS A 139 -23.12 -11.25 39.69
N GLU A 140 -23.36 -12.34 38.96
CA GLU A 140 -24.67 -12.62 38.34
C GLU A 140 -25.50 -13.72 39.04
N LYS A 141 -25.00 -14.36 40.12
CA LYS A 141 -25.70 -15.48 40.81
C LYS A 141 -26.21 -16.60 39.86
N LYS A 142 -25.68 -16.71 38.64
CA LYS A 142 -25.99 -17.83 37.74
C LYS A 142 -25.17 -19.05 38.14
N ALA A 143 -25.84 -20.20 38.24
CA ALA A 143 -25.19 -21.48 38.48
C ALA A 143 -24.11 -21.73 37.41
N PRO A 144 -22.95 -22.31 37.78
CA PRO A 144 -21.88 -22.58 36.85
C PRO A 144 -22.36 -23.57 35.77
N ASP A 145 -22.41 -23.12 34.52
CA ASP A 145 -22.81 -23.98 33.41
C ASP A 145 -21.65 -24.93 33.05
N GLN A 146 -21.66 -26.11 33.67
CA GLN A 146 -20.68 -27.17 33.42
C GLN A 146 -21.14 -28.17 32.36
N HIS A 147 -22.31 -27.95 31.75
CA HIS A 147 -22.92 -28.87 30.80
C HIS A 147 -21.94 -29.25 29.68
N VAL A 148 -21.32 -28.23 29.07
CA VAL A 148 -20.42 -28.43 27.93
C VAL A 148 -19.13 -29.15 28.32
N LEU A 149 -18.55 -28.85 29.50
CA LEU A 149 -17.35 -29.55 29.98
C LEU A 149 -17.63 -31.02 30.31
N ARG A 150 -18.81 -31.32 30.88
CA ARG A 150 -19.24 -32.70 31.16
C ARG A 150 -19.46 -33.48 29.88
N SER A 151 -20.09 -32.87 28.87
CA SER A 151 -20.23 -33.47 27.53
C SER A 151 -18.85 -33.76 26.91
N LEU A 152 -17.92 -32.80 26.97
CA LEU A 152 -16.57 -32.99 26.45
C LEU A 152 -15.83 -34.14 27.16
N PHE A 153 -16.00 -34.26 28.47
CA PHE A 153 -15.44 -35.36 29.25
C PHE A 153 -16.00 -36.72 28.84
N ILE A 154 -17.32 -36.82 28.66
CA ILE A 154 -17.97 -38.05 28.17
C ILE A 154 -17.38 -38.46 26.82
N ASP A 155 -17.36 -37.53 25.86
CA ASP A 155 -16.99 -37.82 24.48
C ASP A 155 -15.49 -38.09 24.30
N ARG A 156 -14.62 -37.41 25.06
CA ARG A 156 -13.16 -37.42 24.83
C ARG A 156 -12.34 -38.18 25.86
N VAL A 157 -12.87 -38.44 27.05
CA VAL A 157 -12.13 -39.10 28.13
C VAL A 157 -12.79 -40.42 28.47
N ASP A 158 -14.08 -40.37 28.76
CA ASP A 158 -14.82 -41.54 29.23
C ASP A 158 -15.09 -42.57 28.12
N ALA A 159 -15.28 -42.12 26.88
CA ALA A 159 -15.41 -43.01 25.72
C ALA A 159 -14.18 -43.93 25.52
N HIS A 160 -13.00 -43.51 25.98
CA HIS A 160 -11.75 -44.27 25.82
C HIS A 160 -11.40 -45.17 27.02
N THR A 161 -12.25 -45.25 28.06
CA THR A 161 -11.98 -46.07 29.25
C THR A 161 -12.22 -47.58 29.05
N GLY A 162 -12.73 -47.99 27.88
CA GLY A 162 -12.94 -49.39 27.49
C GLY A 162 -14.41 -49.85 27.51
N GLU A 163 -14.70 -50.94 26.78
CA GLU A 163 -16.06 -51.52 26.73
C GLU A 163 -16.52 -51.98 28.11
N GLY A 164 -17.72 -51.55 28.53
CA GLY A 164 -18.32 -51.90 29.81
C GLY A 164 -18.03 -50.91 30.95
N PHE A 165 -17.05 -50.02 30.78
CA PHE A 165 -16.69 -49.00 31.79
C PHE A 165 -17.04 -47.57 31.39
N SER A 166 -17.28 -47.29 30.11
CA SER A 166 -17.71 -45.98 29.63
C SER A 166 -19.21 -45.76 29.83
N MET A 167 -19.63 -44.53 30.11
CA MET A 167 -21.04 -44.12 30.21
C MET A 167 -21.81 -44.40 28.92
N VAL A 168 -21.14 -44.33 27.75
CA VAL A 168 -21.74 -44.69 26.44
C VAL A 168 -22.10 -46.17 26.39
N THR A 169 -21.26 -47.05 26.92
CA THR A 169 -21.55 -48.49 26.94
C THR A 169 -22.50 -48.87 28.08
N MET A 170 -22.40 -48.19 29.23
CA MET A 170 -23.34 -48.32 30.36
C MET A 170 -24.75 -47.83 30.02
N ALA A 171 -24.89 -46.89 29.08
CA ALA A 171 -26.18 -46.39 28.63
C ALA A 171 -27.10 -47.50 28.07
N ARG A 172 -26.55 -48.63 27.60
CA ARG A 172 -27.35 -49.82 27.23
C ARG A 172 -28.11 -50.43 28.41
N ARG A 173 -27.56 -50.29 29.62
CA ARG A 173 -28.12 -50.82 30.87
C ARG A 173 -28.90 -49.75 31.65
N TRP A 174 -28.43 -48.50 31.59
CA TRP A 174 -29.04 -47.33 32.22
C TRP A 174 -29.18 -46.18 31.21
N PRO A 175 -30.31 -46.10 30.47
CA PRO A 175 -30.46 -45.15 29.36
C PRO A 175 -30.31 -43.67 29.74
N THR A 176 -30.57 -43.30 31.00
CA THR A 176 -30.54 -41.91 31.47
C THR A 176 -29.21 -41.49 32.08
N ILE A 177 -28.25 -42.40 32.26
CA ILE A 177 -26.99 -42.14 33.00
C ILE A 177 -26.21 -40.92 32.50
N ILE A 178 -26.18 -40.71 31.17
CA ILE A 178 -25.51 -39.55 30.54
C ILE A 178 -26.25 -38.25 30.89
N SER A 179 -27.58 -38.25 30.78
CA SER A 179 -28.41 -37.09 31.10
C SER A 179 -28.37 -36.76 32.60
N ASP A 180 -28.31 -37.79 33.45
CA ASP A 180 -28.23 -37.66 34.90
C ASP A 180 -26.86 -37.12 35.33
N PHE A 181 -25.78 -37.60 34.70
CA PHE A 181 -24.43 -37.06 34.90
C PHE A 181 -24.31 -35.57 34.54
N ILE A 182 -24.99 -35.14 33.47
CA ILE A 182 -25.05 -33.74 33.08
C ILE A 182 -25.86 -32.92 34.10
N ARG A 183 -27.00 -33.45 34.56
CA ARG A 183 -27.88 -32.79 35.55
C ARG A 183 -27.23 -32.61 36.92
N MET A 184 -26.28 -33.47 37.29
CA MET A 184 -25.50 -33.33 38.52
C MET A 184 -24.80 -31.97 38.66
N SER A 185 -24.48 -31.29 37.55
CA SER A 185 -23.88 -29.95 37.58
C SER A 185 -24.70 -28.87 38.30
N LYS A 186 -26.02 -29.10 38.47
CA LYS A 186 -26.95 -28.18 39.13
C LYS A 186 -27.18 -28.50 40.61
N LEU A 187 -26.66 -29.63 41.10
CA LEU A 187 -26.79 -30.07 42.49
C LEU A 187 -25.65 -29.51 43.34
N ASP A 188 -25.88 -29.34 44.63
CA ASP A 188 -24.87 -28.87 45.59
C ASP A 188 -23.75 -29.91 45.77
N ASP A 189 -22.54 -29.45 46.14
CA ASP A 189 -21.37 -30.34 46.31
C ASP A 189 -21.59 -31.44 47.36
N GLU A 190 -22.44 -31.21 48.36
CA GLU A 190 -22.80 -32.21 49.37
C GLU A 190 -23.75 -33.29 48.83
N THR A 191 -24.67 -32.93 47.93
CA THR A 191 -25.56 -33.87 47.26
C THR A 191 -24.82 -34.68 46.21
N GLN A 192 -23.71 -34.17 45.65
CA GLN A 192 -22.89 -34.88 44.68
C GLN A 192 -21.97 -35.98 45.26
N LYS A 193 -21.65 -35.92 46.56
CA LYS A 193 -20.70 -36.84 47.23
C LYS A 193 -21.38 -38.03 47.92
N ASP A 194 -22.66 -37.93 48.19
CA ASP A 194 -23.43 -38.92 48.95
C ASP A 194 -24.38 -39.71 48.02
N PRO A 195 -24.17 -41.04 47.86
CA PRO A 195 -24.98 -41.87 46.98
C PRO A 195 -26.48 -41.88 47.32
N GLU A 196 -26.84 -41.79 48.61
CA GLU A 196 -28.25 -41.80 49.03
C GLU A 196 -28.96 -40.49 48.67
N LYS A 197 -28.25 -39.36 48.78
CA LYS A 197 -28.78 -38.05 48.39
C LYS A 197 -28.88 -37.91 46.87
N LEU A 198 -27.94 -38.47 46.11
CA LEU A 198 -28.04 -38.57 44.64
C LEU A 198 -29.24 -39.40 44.21
N ARG A 199 -29.48 -40.52 44.89
CA ARG A 199 -30.63 -41.40 44.65
C ARG A 199 -31.95 -40.63 44.78
N GLN A 200 -32.09 -39.84 45.84
CA GLN A 200 -33.29 -39.05 46.10
C GLN A 200 -33.44 -37.86 45.13
N ALA A 201 -32.34 -37.19 44.79
CA ALA A 201 -32.37 -36.01 43.92
C ALA A 201 -32.63 -36.34 42.44
N LEU A 202 -32.13 -37.47 41.94
CA LEU A 202 -32.25 -37.87 40.53
C LEU A 202 -33.23 -39.03 40.29
N SER A 203 -33.79 -39.63 41.36
CA SER A 203 -34.70 -40.79 41.29
C SER A 203 -34.10 -42.02 40.58
N ILE A 204 -32.83 -42.29 40.83
CA ILE A 204 -32.03 -43.36 40.20
C ILE A 204 -31.79 -44.56 41.14
N THR A 205 -31.19 -45.63 40.64
CA THR A 205 -30.82 -46.80 41.47
C THR A 205 -29.55 -46.52 42.32
N ILE A 206 -29.36 -47.24 43.43
CA ILE A 206 -28.15 -47.10 44.27
C ILE A 206 -26.87 -47.42 43.49
N ALA A 207 -26.93 -48.43 42.61
CA ALA A 207 -25.81 -48.83 41.77
C ALA A 207 -25.44 -47.72 40.76
N GLU A 208 -26.43 -47.10 40.13
CA GLU A 208 -26.25 -45.98 39.22
C GLU A 208 -25.71 -44.73 39.94
N ALA A 209 -26.21 -44.44 41.15
CA ALA A 209 -25.72 -43.34 41.97
C ALA A 209 -24.24 -43.50 42.36
N ASN A 210 -23.80 -44.72 42.70
CA ASN A 210 -22.39 -45.01 42.98
C ASN A 210 -21.49 -44.79 41.75
N VAL A 211 -21.93 -45.24 40.57
CA VAL A 211 -21.18 -45.03 39.32
C VAL A 211 -21.08 -43.53 39.00
N LEU A 212 -22.18 -42.80 39.10
CA LEU A 212 -22.22 -41.36 38.86
C LEU A 212 -21.30 -40.59 39.82
N LYS A 213 -21.25 -40.99 41.10
CA LYS A 213 -20.29 -40.43 42.07
C LYS A 213 -18.85 -40.65 41.61
N THR A 214 -18.45 -41.88 41.30
CA THR A 214 -17.09 -42.18 40.84
C THR A 214 -16.74 -41.42 39.56
N LYS A 215 -17.67 -41.32 38.60
CA LYS A 215 -17.46 -40.54 37.37
C LYS A 215 -17.34 -39.03 37.65
N ASN A 216 -18.07 -38.52 38.65
CA ASN A 216 -17.97 -37.12 39.05
C ASN A 216 -16.63 -36.78 39.73
N GLU A 217 -16.09 -37.70 40.53
CA GLU A 217 -14.74 -37.59 41.10
C GLU A 217 -13.68 -37.56 39.99
N LEU A 218 -13.74 -38.51 39.06
CA LEU A 218 -12.85 -38.55 37.89
C LEU A 218 -12.94 -37.29 37.02
N PHE A 219 -14.15 -36.76 36.83
CA PHE A 219 -14.36 -35.49 36.11
C PHE A 219 -13.69 -34.31 36.82
N ASN A 220 -13.78 -34.23 38.15
CA ASN A 220 -13.15 -33.15 38.92
C ASN A 220 -11.62 -33.24 38.93
N GLU A 221 -11.07 -34.45 39.02
CA GLU A 221 -9.63 -34.70 38.86
C GLU A 221 -9.15 -34.30 37.46
N TRP A 222 -9.85 -34.78 36.43
CA TRP A 222 -9.58 -34.42 35.04
C TRP A 222 -9.62 -32.91 34.85
N LYS A 223 -10.65 -32.23 35.36
CA LYS A 223 -10.81 -30.77 35.27
C LYS A 223 -9.61 -30.03 35.88
N THR A 224 -9.11 -30.53 37.01
CA THR A 224 -7.98 -29.92 37.74
C THR A 224 -6.66 -30.10 37.00
N LEU A 225 -6.42 -31.28 36.42
CA LEU A 225 -5.21 -31.58 35.66
C LEU A 225 -5.23 -30.97 34.24
N PHE A 226 -6.39 -31.00 33.59
CA PHE A 226 -6.54 -30.58 32.20
C PHE A 226 -6.51 -29.06 32.04
N PHE A 227 -7.09 -28.30 32.98
CA PHE A 227 -7.16 -26.83 32.86
C PHE A 227 -5.79 -26.14 32.75
N PRO A 228 -4.79 -26.41 33.61
CA PRO A 228 -3.44 -25.87 33.44
C PRO A 228 -2.80 -26.27 32.12
N SER A 229 -2.97 -27.52 31.70
CA SER A 229 -2.42 -28.04 30.43
C SER A 229 -2.99 -27.31 29.21
N VAL A 230 -4.32 -27.09 29.19
CA VAL A 230 -4.99 -26.32 28.13
C VAL A 230 -4.49 -24.88 28.10
N LYS A 231 -4.35 -24.23 29.27
CA LYS A 231 -3.86 -22.86 29.38
C LYS A 231 -2.43 -22.73 28.85
N GLU A 232 -1.54 -23.64 29.24
CA GLU A 232 -0.15 -23.65 28.78
C GLU A 232 -0.08 -23.88 27.26
N ARG A 233 -0.85 -24.85 26.75
CA ARG A 233 -0.90 -25.16 25.32
C ARG A 233 -1.43 -23.98 24.51
N TYR A 234 -2.49 -23.32 24.96
CA TYR A 234 -3.00 -22.10 24.32
C TYR A 234 -1.94 -20.99 24.28
N ALA A 235 -1.23 -20.75 25.38
CA ALA A 235 -0.16 -19.74 25.43
C ALA A 235 0.97 -20.07 24.44
N ARG A 236 1.37 -21.35 24.37
CA ARG A 236 2.40 -21.80 23.42
C ARG A 236 1.95 -21.62 21.97
N ILE A 237 0.73 -22.04 21.64
CA ILE A 237 0.17 -21.88 20.28
C ILE A 237 0.07 -20.41 19.92
N LYS A 238 -0.41 -19.55 20.82
CA LYS A 238 -0.48 -18.11 20.60
C LYS A 238 0.90 -17.51 20.26
N ASN A 239 1.95 -17.92 20.97
CA ASN A 239 3.31 -17.49 20.68
C ASN A 239 3.78 -18.00 19.30
N MET A 240 3.44 -19.24 18.93
CA MET A 240 3.74 -19.78 17.61
C MET A 240 3.01 -19.03 16.49
N VAL A 241 1.73 -18.70 16.68
CA VAL A 241 0.94 -17.87 15.75
C VAL A 241 1.61 -16.52 15.51
N GLN A 242 2.00 -15.82 16.58
CA GLN A 242 2.69 -14.52 16.47
C GLN A 242 4.06 -14.64 15.78
N SER A 243 4.80 -15.72 16.06
CA SER A 243 6.08 -15.99 15.40
C SER A 243 5.89 -16.22 13.89
N ARG A 244 4.89 -17.02 13.50
CA ARG A 244 4.58 -17.29 12.09
C ARG A 244 4.08 -16.05 11.35
N GLU A 245 3.24 -15.24 11.98
CA GLU A 245 2.80 -13.94 11.44
C GLU A 245 4.01 -13.03 11.14
N LYS A 246 4.97 -12.95 12.06
CA LYS A 246 6.20 -12.20 11.85
C LYS A 246 7.04 -12.78 10.71
N SER A 247 7.21 -14.10 10.63
CA SER A 247 7.92 -14.74 9.52
C SER A 247 7.27 -14.44 8.17
N MET A 248 5.94 -14.46 8.09
CA MET A 248 5.21 -14.08 6.87
C MET A 248 5.51 -12.63 6.45
N HIS A 249 5.54 -11.71 7.42
CA HIS A 249 5.91 -10.32 7.15
C HIS A 249 7.36 -10.19 6.66
N GLU A 250 8.30 -10.90 7.29
CA GLU A 250 9.70 -10.93 6.88
C GLU A 250 9.88 -11.49 5.47
N TYR A 251 9.17 -12.57 5.10
CA TYR A 251 9.17 -13.11 3.73
C TYR A 251 8.65 -12.10 2.72
N LYS A 252 7.60 -11.34 3.07
CA LYS A 252 7.06 -10.31 2.20
C LYS A 252 8.08 -9.20 1.95
N GLU A 253 8.69 -8.65 2.99
CA GLU A 253 9.71 -7.60 2.85
C GLU A 253 10.96 -8.12 2.14
N TRP A 254 11.35 -9.38 2.39
CA TRP A 254 12.48 -10.01 1.71
C TRP A 254 12.23 -10.24 0.23
N LEU A 255 11.02 -10.64 -0.19
CA LEU A 255 10.69 -10.89 -1.60
C LEU A 255 10.59 -9.62 -2.45
N LYS A 256 10.18 -8.48 -1.87
CA LYS A 256 10.02 -7.20 -2.58
C LYS A 256 11.21 -6.83 -3.48
N PRO A 257 12.47 -6.77 -3.00
CA PRO A 257 13.61 -6.40 -3.84
C PRO A 257 13.85 -7.38 -4.99
N TYR A 258 13.64 -8.69 -4.80
CA TYR A 258 13.81 -9.68 -5.86
C TYR A 258 12.74 -9.52 -6.94
N VAL A 259 11.48 -9.36 -6.54
CA VAL A 259 10.36 -9.14 -7.46
C VAL A 259 10.55 -7.83 -8.22
N ALA A 260 10.94 -6.75 -7.54
CA ALA A 260 11.23 -5.47 -8.17
C ALA A 260 12.32 -5.62 -9.24
N ARG A 261 13.46 -6.23 -8.88
CA ARG A 261 14.59 -6.45 -9.80
C ARG A 261 14.23 -7.34 -10.98
N TYR A 262 13.45 -8.40 -10.74
CA TYR A 262 12.94 -9.28 -11.80
C TYR A 262 12.08 -8.51 -12.82
N HIS A 263 11.23 -7.60 -12.35
CA HIS A 263 10.39 -6.77 -13.22
C HIS A 263 11.14 -5.68 -13.97
N MET A 264 12.24 -5.18 -13.41
CA MET A 264 13.12 -4.21 -14.08
C MET A 264 13.85 -4.84 -15.28
N MET A 265 14.15 -6.14 -15.22
CA MET A 265 14.81 -6.89 -16.30
C MET A 265 13.79 -7.31 -17.38
N LYS A 266 13.66 -6.49 -18.42
CA LYS A 266 12.79 -6.77 -19.56
C LYS A 266 13.59 -7.35 -20.71
N GLU A 267 12.99 -8.30 -21.41
CA GLU A 267 13.48 -8.76 -22.72
C GLU A 267 12.85 -7.85 -23.78
N ALA A 268 13.66 -7.31 -24.70
CA ALA A 268 13.22 -6.35 -25.74
C ALA A 268 11.98 -6.79 -26.48
N LEU A 269 11.91 -8.10 -26.73
CA LEU A 269 10.86 -8.75 -27.51
C LEU A 269 9.51 -8.82 -26.78
N ARG A 270 9.47 -8.73 -25.44
CA ARG A 270 8.20 -8.85 -24.69
C ARG A 270 7.41 -7.55 -24.61
N GLY A 271 8.07 -6.39 -24.70
CA GLY A 271 7.44 -5.08 -24.48
C GLY A 271 6.85 -4.45 -25.74
N ASN A 272 7.58 -4.52 -26.85
CA ASN A 272 7.18 -3.93 -28.11
C ASN A 272 7.89 -4.65 -29.28
N PRO A 273 7.31 -5.72 -29.84
CA PRO A 273 7.92 -6.49 -30.95
C PRO A 273 8.21 -5.60 -32.17
N SER A 274 7.37 -4.59 -32.41
CA SER A 274 7.56 -3.58 -33.46
C SER A 274 8.72 -2.61 -33.20
N GLY A 275 9.22 -2.52 -31.96
CA GLY A 275 10.34 -1.67 -31.57
C GLY A 275 11.63 -2.01 -32.33
N ILE A 276 11.81 -3.28 -32.74
CA ILE A 276 12.94 -3.72 -33.55
C ILE A 276 12.95 -3.05 -34.92
N VAL A 277 11.78 -2.85 -35.51
CA VAL A 277 11.64 -2.28 -36.86
C VAL A 277 11.82 -0.75 -36.84
N SER A 278 11.39 -0.10 -35.76
CA SER A 278 11.50 1.36 -35.61
C SER A 278 12.82 1.82 -35.01
N ASN A 279 13.58 0.95 -34.35
CA ASN A 279 14.83 1.33 -33.71
C ASN A 279 15.97 1.37 -34.72
N VAL A 280 16.33 2.58 -35.16
CA VAL A 280 17.41 2.85 -36.13
C VAL A 280 18.77 2.33 -35.63
N LEU A 281 18.96 2.18 -34.32
CA LEU A 281 20.18 1.62 -33.71
C LEU A 281 20.23 0.08 -33.78
N MET A 282 19.08 -0.58 -34.00
CA MET A 282 18.98 -2.02 -34.27
C MET A 282 18.99 -2.29 -35.77
N ALA A 283 20.00 -1.80 -36.49
CA ALA A 283 20.13 -2.09 -37.91
C ALA A 283 20.34 -3.61 -38.12
N PRO A 284 19.39 -4.35 -38.74
CA PRO A 284 19.38 -5.81 -38.76
C PRO A 284 20.53 -6.44 -39.58
N ALA A 285 21.35 -5.63 -40.25
CA ALA A 285 22.36 -6.09 -41.20
C ALA A 285 23.83 -5.93 -40.71
N PHE A 286 24.09 -5.28 -39.57
CA PHE A 286 25.47 -4.92 -39.19
C PHE A 286 26.01 -5.65 -37.96
N GLY A 287 25.35 -6.67 -37.42
CA GLY A 287 25.86 -7.42 -36.26
C GLY A 287 26.05 -6.56 -35.00
N THR A 288 25.34 -5.43 -34.91
CA THR A 288 25.40 -4.52 -33.77
C THR A 288 24.58 -5.07 -32.63
N ALA A 289 25.20 -5.11 -31.46
CA ALA A 289 24.60 -5.57 -30.22
C ALA A 289 24.24 -4.34 -29.36
N PHE A 290 23.02 -4.33 -28.79
CA PHE A 290 22.48 -3.18 -28.06
C PHE A 290 21.99 -3.60 -26.68
N VAL A 291 22.40 -2.85 -25.66
CA VAL A 291 21.86 -2.92 -24.29
C VAL A 291 21.36 -1.53 -23.94
N SER A 292 20.08 -1.37 -23.63
CA SER A 292 19.53 -0.14 -23.03
C SER A 292 19.27 -0.37 -21.54
N SER A 293 19.60 0.62 -20.73
CA SER A 293 19.18 0.69 -19.35
C SER A 293 18.72 2.11 -19.11
N GLY A 294 17.47 2.29 -18.68
CA GLY A 294 16.94 3.60 -18.39
C GLY A 294 16.39 3.70 -16.99
N MET A 295 16.35 4.93 -16.51
CA MET A 295 15.82 5.21 -15.19
C MET A 295 15.16 6.58 -15.18
N ARG A 296 14.04 6.66 -14.45
CA ARG A 296 13.22 7.86 -14.28
C ARG A 296 13.40 8.38 -12.86
N LEU A 297 13.95 9.58 -12.74
CA LEU A 297 14.14 10.30 -11.50
C LEU A 297 13.24 11.51 -11.44
N ILE A 298 12.76 11.78 -10.22
CA ILE A 298 12.21 13.07 -9.87
C ILE A 298 13.12 13.71 -8.84
N ALA A 299 13.55 14.94 -9.14
CA ALA A 299 14.26 15.79 -8.19
C ALA A 299 13.36 16.98 -7.87
N PHE A 300 13.04 17.21 -6.60
CA PHE A 300 12.23 18.36 -6.22
C PHE A 300 12.82 19.12 -5.04
N ASP A 301 12.55 20.40 -4.99
CA ASP A 301 12.91 21.26 -3.87
C ASP A 301 11.84 22.33 -3.64
N ASN A 302 12.00 23.03 -2.51
CA ASN A 302 11.13 24.12 -2.14
C ASN A 302 11.47 25.37 -2.96
N TYR A 303 10.45 26.17 -3.25
CA TYR A 303 10.60 27.43 -3.96
C TYR A 303 9.86 28.56 -3.24
N TRP A 304 10.58 29.63 -2.89
CA TRP A 304 10.05 30.79 -2.17
C TRP A 304 10.08 32.06 -3.04
N PRO A 305 9.09 32.24 -3.92
CA PRO A 305 8.94 33.49 -4.66
C PRO A 305 8.39 34.58 -3.74
N PRO A 306 8.87 35.84 -3.82
CA PRO A 306 8.33 36.93 -3.03
C PRO A 306 6.90 37.27 -3.48
N GLU A 307 5.90 36.99 -2.63
CA GLU A 307 4.50 37.32 -2.87
C GLU A 307 4.17 38.76 -2.40
N MET A 308 4.62 39.78 -3.15
CA MET A 308 4.53 41.22 -2.77
C MET A 308 3.10 41.81 -2.58
N SER A 309 2.04 40.99 -2.55
CA SER A 309 0.65 41.49 -2.45
C SER A 309 -0.32 40.59 -1.69
N LYS A 310 0.13 39.43 -1.21
CA LYS A 310 -0.59 38.73 -0.15
C LYS A 310 0.09 39.16 1.13
N ALA A 311 -0.67 39.71 2.08
CA ALA A 311 -0.11 39.98 3.40
C ALA A 311 0.63 38.72 3.87
N GLU A 312 1.80 38.87 4.48
CA GLU A 312 2.54 37.83 5.21
C GLU A 312 1.64 37.30 6.35
N ARG A 313 0.54 36.65 5.99
CA ARG A 313 -0.36 36.00 6.92
C ARG A 313 0.16 34.59 7.02
N SER A 314 0.59 34.28 8.22
CA SER A 314 0.92 32.99 8.83
C SER A 314 -0.11 31.86 8.63
N ASN A 315 -0.97 31.94 7.62
CA ASN A 315 -1.97 30.93 7.34
C ASN A 315 -1.32 29.85 6.50
N VAL A 316 -0.79 28.84 7.21
CA VAL A 316 -0.54 27.51 6.65
C VAL A 316 -1.78 27.10 5.85
N ILE A 317 -1.63 27.01 4.53
CA ILE A 317 -2.68 26.54 3.64
C ILE A 317 -2.83 25.04 3.88
N ASP A 318 -4.05 24.53 4.08
CA ASP A 318 -4.28 23.08 4.03
C ASP A 318 -4.18 22.66 2.56
N PRO A 319 -3.18 21.86 2.16
CA PRO A 319 -3.04 21.44 0.77
C PRO A 319 -4.16 20.46 0.36
N VAL A 320 -4.94 19.90 1.28
CA VAL A 320 -6.06 19.00 0.96
C VAL A 320 -7.28 19.83 0.54
N ASP A 321 -7.33 20.20 -0.74
CA ASP A 321 -8.43 20.95 -1.34
C ASP A 321 -9.24 20.10 -2.35
N ASP A 322 -10.20 20.73 -3.04
CA ASP A 322 -11.03 20.06 -4.05
C ASP A 322 -10.23 19.61 -5.29
N VAL A 323 -9.09 20.26 -5.58
CA VAL A 323 -8.20 19.83 -6.66
C VAL A 323 -7.53 18.52 -6.28
N VAL A 324 -6.99 18.42 -5.06
CA VAL A 324 -6.40 17.17 -4.56
C VAL A 324 -7.44 16.06 -4.53
N ARG A 325 -8.65 16.30 -4.03
CA ARG A 325 -9.72 15.29 -4.02
C ARG A 325 -10.07 14.78 -5.42
N THR A 326 -10.18 15.68 -6.38
CA THR A 326 -10.50 15.32 -7.77
C THR A 326 -9.40 14.45 -8.38
N TRP A 327 -8.14 14.84 -8.21
CA TRP A 327 -7.02 14.07 -8.75
C TRP A 327 -6.73 12.79 -7.98
N ALA A 328 -6.96 12.77 -6.67
CA ALA A 328 -6.88 11.56 -5.86
C ALA A 328 -7.89 10.49 -6.34
N ALA A 329 -9.11 10.89 -6.71
CA ALA A 329 -10.09 9.98 -7.32
C ALA A 329 -9.58 9.41 -8.65
N LYS A 330 -9.05 10.25 -9.55
CA LYS A 330 -8.46 9.81 -10.83
C LYS A 330 -7.25 8.88 -10.64
N ILE A 331 -6.39 9.17 -9.67
CA ILE A 331 -5.27 8.29 -9.30
C ILE A 331 -5.82 6.96 -8.80
N GLY A 332 -6.85 6.98 -7.96
CA GLY A 332 -7.51 5.78 -7.47
C GLY A 332 -8.07 4.90 -8.60
N GLU A 333 -8.69 5.50 -9.62
CA GLU A 333 -9.15 4.80 -10.82
C GLU A 333 -7.98 4.25 -11.65
N LYS A 334 -6.97 5.09 -11.94
CA LYS A 334 -5.79 4.73 -12.76
C LYS A 334 -5.01 3.55 -12.19
N TYR A 335 -4.89 3.47 -10.86
CA TYR A 335 -4.11 2.46 -10.17
C TYR A 335 -4.95 1.36 -9.49
N ASN A 336 -6.28 1.42 -9.59
CA ASN A 336 -7.20 0.54 -8.87
C ASN A 336 -6.93 0.51 -7.34
N VAL A 337 -6.90 1.70 -6.76
CA VAL A 337 -6.55 1.96 -5.36
C VAL A 337 -7.62 2.82 -4.70
N LYS A 338 -8.05 2.46 -3.49
CA LYS A 338 -8.98 3.28 -2.72
C LYS A 338 -8.25 4.51 -2.15
N MET A 339 -8.66 5.70 -2.60
CA MET A 339 -8.13 6.99 -2.16
C MET A 339 -9.18 7.74 -1.32
N ASP A 340 -9.20 7.48 -0.02
CA ASP A 340 -10.05 8.21 0.94
C ASP A 340 -9.32 9.38 1.61
N GLU A 341 -10.07 10.27 2.27
CA GLU A 341 -9.49 11.44 2.93
C GLU A 341 -8.50 11.07 4.05
N ALA A 342 -8.76 9.97 4.75
CA ALA A 342 -7.86 9.45 5.79
C ALA A 342 -6.48 9.11 5.21
N ARG A 343 -6.44 8.45 4.05
CA ARG A 343 -5.20 8.15 3.35
C ARG A 343 -4.51 9.41 2.84
N ILE A 344 -5.24 10.34 2.23
CA ILE A 344 -4.65 11.60 1.73
C ILE A 344 -3.94 12.33 2.87
N ARG A 345 -4.57 12.43 4.04
CA ARG A 345 -3.98 13.06 5.22
C ARG A 345 -2.81 12.26 5.80
N LYS A 346 -2.83 10.92 5.72
CA LYS A 346 -1.70 10.08 6.10
C LYS A 346 -0.48 10.34 5.22
N VAL A 347 -0.65 10.41 3.90
CA VAL A 347 0.43 10.71 2.95
C VAL A 347 0.96 12.12 3.19
N LEU A 348 0.09 13.10 3.40
CA LEU A 348 0.49 14.47 3.74
C LEU A 348 1.32 14.52 5.03
N LYS A 349 0.89 13.83 6.08
CA LYS A 349 1.63 13.76 7.34
C LYS A 349 3.01 13.15 7.12
N SER A 350 3.09 12.03 6.40
CA SER A 350 4.38 11.41 6.07
C SER A 350 5.28 12.34 5.25
N ALA A 351 4.70 13.12 4.33
CA ALA A 351 5.44 14.08 3.51
C ALA A 351 6.06 15.19 4.36
N TYR A 352 5.34 15.67 5.38
CA TYR A 352 5.89 16.62 6.35
C TYR A 352 6.96 16.00 7.25
N ASP A 353 6.70 14.80 7.79
CA ASP A 353 7.63 14.10 8.69
C ASP A 353 8.96 13.77 7.98
N ASN A 354 8.91 13.43 6.69
CA ASN A 354 10.09 13.15 5.86
C ASN A 354 10.79 14.43 5.35
N GLY A 355 10.17 15.60 5.51
CA GLY A 355 10.63 16.86 4.91
C GLY A 355 10.55 16.88 3.39
N ASP A 356 9.71 16.03 2.79
CA ASP A 356 9.36 16.06 1.36
C ASP A 356 8.46 17.27 1.07
N MET A 357 7.66 17.70 2.05
CA MET A 357 6.90 18.95 2.03
C MET A 357 7.17 19.76 3.31
N GLN A 358 6.93 21.07 3.25
CA GLN A 358 6.97 21.97 4.40
C GLN A 358 5.68 22.77 4.40
N LYS A 359 5.14 23.05 5.58
CA LYS A 359 3.82 23.70 5.74
C LYS A 359 3.83 25.13 5.22
N GLU A 360 4.98 25.78 5.36
CA GLU A 360 5.21 27.17 5.02
C GLU A 360 5.40 27.37 3.52
N ASN A 361 5.85 26.34 2.80
CA ASN A 361 6.18 26.45 1.38
C ASN A 361 4.95 26.24 0.49
N MET A 362 4.64 27.27 -0.29
CA MET A 362 3.50 27.25 -1.19
C MET A 362 3.83 26.69 -2.57
N TYR A 363 5.10 26.73 -2.98
CA TYR A 363 5.54 26.34 -4.31
C TYR A 363 6.76 25.41 -4.26
N TYR A 364 6.83 24.56 -5.26
CA TYR A 364 7.86 23.55 -5.45
C TYR A 364 8.39 23.62 -6.88
N ARG A 365 9.68 23.32 -7.03
CA ARG A 365 10.27 23.05 -8.35
C ARG A 365 10.48 21.56 -8.46
N ILE A 366 10.18 21.00 -9.63
CA ILE A 366 10.29 19.58 -9.90
C ILE A 366 11.03 19.40 -11.22
N PHE A 367 12.13 18.67 -11.20
CA PHE A 367 12.79 18.13 -12.37
C PHE A 367 12.33 16.69 -12.57
N HIS A 368 11.70 16.44 -13.71
CA HIS A 368 11.48 15.09 -14.23
C HIS A 368 12.62 14.77 -15.19
N ILE A 369 13.47 13.82 -14.79
CA ILE A 369 14.69 13.44 -15.50
C ILE A 369 14.56 11.97 -15.89
N ILE A 370 14.57 11.70 -17.18
CA ILE A 370 14.71 10.36 -17.73
C ILE A 370 16.13 10.25 -18.25
N ALA A 371 16.90 9.32 -17.70
CA ALA A 371 18.23 8.97 -18.19
C ALA A 371 18.14 7.61 -18.88
N ASP A 372 18.31 7.55 -20.20
CA ASP A 372 18.34 6.32 -20.97
C ASP A 372 19.77 6.11 -21.48
N LYS A 373 20.42 5.04 -20.99
CA LYS A 373 21.79 4.69 -21.35
C LYS A 373 21.74 3.51 -22.32
N SER A 374 22.41 3.65 -23.44
CA SER A 374 22.59 2.62 -24.44
C SER A 374 24.07 2.21 -24.54
N ILE A 375 24.33 0.91 -24.64
CA ILE A 375 25.66 0.36 -24.94
C ILE A 375 25.56 -0.28 -26.32
N ILE A 376 26.40 0.20 -27.23
CA ILE A 376 26.44 -0.24 -28.62
C ILE A 376 27.77 -0.95 -28.85
N LYS A 377 27.70 -2.23 -29.22
CA LYS A 377 28.85 -3.04 -29.61
C LYS A 377 28.99 -3.05 -31.12
N ILE A 378 30.13 -2.58 -31.60
CA ILE A 378 30.49 -2.49 -33.03
C ILE A 378 31.13 -3.82 -33.45
N PRO A 379 30.95 -4.28 -34.72
CA PRO A 379 31.49 -5.57 -35.20
C PRO A 379 33.00 -5.80 -35.00
N LYS A 380 33.80 -4.73 -34.93
CA LYS A 380 35.25 -4.80 -34.68
C LYS A 380 35.60 -4.97 -33.18
N GLY A 381 34.61 -5.18 -32.31
CA GLY A 381 34.79 -5.38 -30.87
C GLY A 381 34.86 -4.10 -30.04
N GLY A 382 34.82 -2.92 -30.66
CA GLY A 382 34.70 -1.65 -29.94
C GLY A 382 33.32 -1.49 -29.33
N GLU A 383 33.26 -0.96 -28.11
CA GLU A 383 32.03 -0.65 -27.41
C GLU A 383 31.97 0.85 -27.13
N VAL A 384 30.79 1.42 -27.36
CA VAL A 384 30.51 2.85 -27.12
C VAL A 384 29.30 2.93 -26.21
N GLU A 385 29.36 3.84 -25.23
CA GLU A 385 28.21 4.18 -24.41
C GLU A 385 27.59 5.49 -24.89
N ASP A 386 26.28 5.52 -24.87
CA ASP A 386 25.48 6.69 -25.18
C ASP A 386 24.47 6.90 -24.06
N ILE A 387 24.27 8.14 -23.63
CA ILE A 387 23.28 8.47 -22.60
C ILE A 387 22.47 9.68 -22.99
N MET A 388 21.16 9.48 -22.99
CA MET A 388 20.17 10.49 -23.26
C MET A 388 19.50 10.92 -21.95
N PHE A 389 19.64 12.20 -21.63
CA PHE A 389 18.89 12.85 -20.56
C PHE A 389 17.72 13.64 -21.15
N ILE A 390 16.50 13.14 -20.95
CA ILE A 390 15.28 13.89 -21.23
C ILE A 390 14.86 14.57 -19.93
N MET A 391 14.91 15.90 -19.92
CA MET A 391 14.62 16.70 -18.73
C MET A 391 13.43 17.62 -18.98
N LYS A 392 12.47 17.58 -18.05
CA LYS A 392 11.36 18.53 -17.96
C LYS A 392 11.40 19.21 -16.60
N HIS A 393 11.28 20.52 -16.58
CA HIS A 393 11.18 21.29 -15.34
C HIS A 393 9.75 21.82 -15.14
N TRP A 394 9.24 21.64 -13.94
CA TRP A 394 7.90 22.05 -13.53
C TRP A 394 7.98 22.97 -12.31
N ILE A 395 7.10 23.96 -12.27
CA ILE A 395 6.81 24.72 -11.05
C ILE A 395 5.39 24.38 -10.63
N THR A 396 5.24 23.92 -9.40
CA THR A 396 3.98 23.40 -8.88
C THR A 396 3.59 24.10 -7.57
N SER A 397 2.30 24.20 -7.30
CA SER A 397 1.76 24.57 -6.00
C SER A 397 1.77 23.40 -5.02
N GLN A 398 1.73 23.71 -3.71
CA GLN A 398 1.78 22.72 -2.62
C GLN A 398 0.71 21.61 -2.74
N ASN A 399 -0.52 21.95 -3.15
CA ASN A 399 -1.58 20.96 -3.39
C ASN A 399 -1.24 19.98 -4.54
N LEU A 400 -0.67 20.45 -5.65
CA LEU A 400 -0.25 19.59 -6.75
C LEU A 400 0.99 18.77 -6.41
N MET A 401 1.88 19.29 -5.57
CA MET A 401 2.96 18.49 -5.00
C MET A 401 2.41 17.32 -4.18
N LEU A 402 1.35 17.53 -3.39
CA LEU A 402 0.67 16.45 -2.68
C LEU A 402 0.04 15.43 -3.66
N VAL A 403 -0.60 15.88 -4.75
CA VAL A 403 -1.12 14.97 -5.79
C VAL A 403 -0.01 14.09 -6.38
N PHE A 404 1.15 14.66 -6.65
CA PHE A 404 2.32 13.91 -7.12
C PHE A 404 2.78 12.86 -6.10
N LEU A 405 2.85 13.21 -4.80
CA LEU A 405 3.20 12.25 -3.75
C LEU A 405 2.14 11.16 -3.57
N LEU A 406 0.86 11.46 -3.79
CA LEU A 406 -0.22 10.47 -3.81
C LEU A 406 -0.07 9.48 -4.98
N GLU A 407 0.41 9.92 -6.15
CA GLU A 407 0.71 9.02 -7.26
C GLU A 407 1.83 8.05 -6.89
N ILE A 408 2.90 8.53 -6.23
CA ILE A 408 3.99 7.67 -5.76
C ILE A 408 3.47 6.64 -4.74
N ASP A 409 2.68 7.07 -3.76
CA ASP A 409 2.07 6.16 -2.77
C ASP A 409 1.14 5.12 -3.43
N ALA A 410 0.35 5.53 -4.43
CA ALA A 410 -0.49 4.62 -5.20
C ALA A 410 0.35 3.57 -5.94
N ARG A 411 1.42 4.01 -6.60
CA ARG A 411 2.40 3.13 -7.26
C ARG A 411 2.98 2.15 -6.23
N GLU A 412 3.50 2.59 -5.11
CA GLU A 412 4.03 1.68 -4.09
C GLU A 412 2.99 0.66 -3.61
N GLU A 413 1.73 1.06 -3.46
CA GLU A 413 0.67 0.14 -3.07
C GLU A 413 0.33 -0.89 -4.16
N VAL A 414 0.23 -0.51 -5.43
CA VAL A 414 -0.01 -1.49 -6.51
C VAL A 414 1.10 -2.54 -6.51
N PHE A 415 2.33 -2.15 -6.21
CA PHE A 415 3.47 -3.06 -6.17
C PHE A 415 3.34 -3.98 -4.95
N ASN A 416 2.97 -3.43 -3.80
CA ASN A 416 2.69 -4.19 -2.60
C ASN A 416 1.51 -5.17 -2.80
N LYS A 417 0.43 -4.76 -3.47
CA LYS A 417 -0.72 -5.63 -3.81
C LYS A 417 -0.29 -6.75 -4.73
N TYR A 418 0.54 -6.46 -5.73
CA TYR A 418 1.10 -7.47 -6.61
C TYR A 418 1.95 -8.50 -5.83
N VAL A 419 2.88 -8.04 -4.98
CA VAL A 419 3.69 -8.94 -4.13
C VAL A 419 2.80 -9.76 -3.19
N LYS A 420 1.78 -9.16 -2.58
CA LYS A 420 0.80 -9.86 -1.74
C LYS A 420 0.02 -10.92 -2.52
N GLY A 421 -0.41 -10.61 -3.74
CA GLY A 421 -1.14 -11.53 -4.61
C GLY A 421 -0.31 -12.76 -4.99
N ILE A 422 1.00 -12.59 -5.16
CA ILE A 422 1.89 -13.74 -5.41
C ILE A 422 2.07 -14.60 -4.15
N ILE A 423 2.17 -13.99 -2.96
CA ILE A 423 2.37 -14.72 -1.70
C ILE A 423 1.08 -15.42 -1.23
N GLY A 424 -0.09 -14.92 -1.62
CA GLY A 424 -1.38 -15.45 -1.16
C GLY A 424 -1.69 -15.11 0.30
N VAL A 425 -1.35 -13.90 0.77
CA VAL A 425 -1.61 -13.49 2.16
C VAL A 425 -3.09 -13.17 2.37
N LYS A 426 -3.63 -13.64 3.51
CA LYS A 426 -5.01 -13.47 4.02
C LYS A 426 -5.70 -12.12 3.81
N GLU A 427 -4.99 -11.00 3.64
CA GLU A 427 -5.64 -9.71 3.37
C GLU A 427 -6.35 -9.69 2.01
N VAL A 428 -5.79 -10.38 1.01
CA VAL A 428 -6.44 -10.56 -0.30
C VAL A 428 -7.60 -11.55 -0.18
N GLU A 429 -7.45 -12.59 0.63
CA GLU A 429 -8.55 -13.51 0.93
C GLU A 429 -9.66 -12.85 1.74
N ASP A 430 -9.37 -11.93 2.65
CA ASP A 430 -10.34 -11.16 3.43
C ASP A 430 -11.04 -10.11 2.55
N GLU A 431 -10.36 -9.54 1.55
CA GLU A 431 -10.98 -8.71 0.51
C GLU A 431 -11.90 -9.55 -0.39
N ILE A 432 -11.42 -10.68 -0.92
CA ILE A 432 -12.23 -11.63 -1.69
C ILE A 432 -13.39 -12.18 -0.86
N ARG A 433 -13.16 -12.48 0.42
CA ARG A 433 -14.19 -12.96 1.34
C ARG A 433 -15.22 -11.89 1.60
N LYS A 434 -14.83 -10.62 1.76
CA LYS A 434 -15.79 -9.50 1.83
C LYS A 434 -16.55 -9.30 0.53
N GLU A 435 -15.91 -9.47 -0.63
CA GLU A 435 -16.56 -9.43 -1.93
C GLU A 435 -17.55 -10.59 -2.09
N VAL A 436 -17.16 -11.81 -1.70
CA VAL A 436 -18.00 -13.01 -1.68
C VAL A 436 -19.14 -12.84 -0.68
N GLU A 437 -18.88 -12.38 0.54
CA GLU A 437 -19.89 -12.07 1.55
C GLU A 437 -20.84 -10.98 1.05
N ALA A 438 -20.38 -9.99 0.29
CA ALA A 438 -21.23 -8.99 -0.36
C ALA A 438 -22.04 -9.55 -1.55
N MET A 439 -21.51 -10.55 -2.29
CA MET A 439 -22.27 -11.27 -3.33
C MET A 439 -23.35 -12.20 -2.73
N PHE A 440 -23.16 -12.66 -1.49
CA PHE A 440 -24.10 -13.51 -0.76
C PHE A 440 -24.99 -12.75 0.24
N GLN A 441 -24.80 -11.44 0.40
CA GLN A 441 -25.80 -10.58 1.03
C GLN A 441 -26.97 -10.42 0.05
N GLU A 442 -28.12 -11.01 0.40
CA GLU A 442 -29.38 -10.67 -0.29
C GLU A 442 -29.53 -9.15 -0.31
N PRO A 443 -29.87 -8.54 -1.47
CA PRO A 443 -30.00 -7.10 -1.54
C PRO A 443 -31.03 -6.65 -0.51
N GLU A 444 -30.59 -5.90 0.51
CA GLU A 444 -31.53 -5.21 1.38
C GLU A 444 -32.45 -4.36 0.51
N PRO A 445 -33.78 -4.38 0.73
CA PRO A 445 -34.69 -3.58 -0.06
C PRO A 445 -34.30 -2.11 0.07
N GLU A 446 -33.95 -1.49 -1.07
CA GLU A 446 -33.62 -0.07 -1.17
C GLU A 446 -34.69 0.75 -0.45
N LYS A 447 -34.32 1.35 0.68
CA LYS A 447 -35.06 2.47 1.23
C LYS A 447 -34.86 3.64 0.27
N VAL A 448 -35.85 3.84 -0.59
CA VAL A 448 -36.01 5.04 -1.40
C VAL A 448 -36.09 6.24 -0.47
N ASP A 449 -34.95 6.88 -0.22
CA ASP A 449 -34.90 8.12 0.54
C ASP A 449 -35.53 9.25 -0.27
N LYS A 450 -36.59 9.80 0.32
CA LYS A 450 -37.36 10.95 -0.19
C LYS A 450 -36.50 12.21 -0.17
N LEU A 451 -35.68 12.41 -1.20
CA LEU A 451 -35.07 13.70 -1.51
C LEU A 451 -35.97 14.52 -2.46
N LYS A 452 -37.08 15.02 -1.91
CA LYS A 452 -37.91 16.08 -2.50
C LYS A 452 -38.36 17.07 -1.42
N SER A 453 -37.47 17.93 -0.91
CA SER A 453 -37.88 19.21 -0.28
C SER A 453 -36.71 20.11 0.16
N ILE A 454 -35.80 20.54 -0.73
CA ILE A 454 -35.04 21.79 -0.53
C ILE A 454 -34.92 22.54 -1.87
N LYS A 455 -36.06 22.99 -2.39
CA LYS A 455 -36.14 24.05 -3.40
C LYS A 455 -37.27 24.98 -2.98
N LYS A 456 -36.99 25.89 -2.03
CA LYS A 456 -37.72 27.16 -1.77
C LYS A 456 -37.30 27.81 -0.44
N VAL A 457 -36.06 28.27 -0.32
CA VAL A 457 -35.72 29.45 0.51
C VAL A 457 -34.51 30.10 -0.15
N GLY A 458 -34.67 31.33 -0.64
CA GLY A 458 -33.56 32.08 -1.27
C GLY A 458 -33.94 33.03 -2.41
N SER A 459 -35.23 33.27 -2.68
CA SER A 459 -35.66 34.33 -3.61
C SER A 459 -35.82 35.72 -2.95
N GLY A 460 -35.13 35.96 -1.82
CA GLY A 460 -35.28 37.17 -1.00
C GLY A 460 -34.07 38.10 -0.93
N PHE A 461 -32.98 37.85 -1.66
CA PHE A 461 -31.74 38.64 -1.56
C PHE A 461 -31.31 39.33 -2.87
N LYS A 462 -32.29 39.76 -3.68
CA LYS A 462 -32.04 40.39 -5.01
C LYS A 462 -32.31 41.90 -5.08
N LYS A 463 -32.41 42.61 -3.94
CA LYS A 463 -32.71 44.07 -3.93
C LYS A 463 -31.83 44.94 -3.02
N PHE A 464 -30.57 44.58 -2.79
CA PHE A 464 -29.62 45.46 -2.07
C PHE A 464 -28.24 45.62 -2.73
N GLY A 465 -28.07 45.20 -3.99
CA GLY A 465 -26.78 45.20 -4.69
C GLY A 465 -26.64 46.18 -5.86
N GLY A 466 -27.51 47.19 -5.96
CA GLY A 466 -27.58 48.10 -7.13
C GLY A 466 -26.67 49.33 -7.07
N GLY A 467 -26.32 49.82 -5.87
CA GLY A 467 -25.61 51.10 -5.71
C GLY A 467 -24.08 51.02 -5.60
N LEU A 468 -23.52 49.88 -5.21
CA LEU A 468 -22.07 49.73 -4.95
C LEU A 468 -21.28 49.10 -6.10
N LYS A 469 -21.95 48.65 -7.17
CA LYS A 469 -21.32 47.97 -8.32
C LYS A 469 -20.58 48.90 -9.28
N LYS A 470 -20.87 50.21 -9.30
CA LYS A 470 -20.23 51.16 -10.21
C LYS A 470 -18.95 51.80 -9.67
N ILE A 471 -18.74 51.79 -8.35
CA ILE A 471 -17.58 52.46 -7.73
C ILE A 471 -16.41 51.49 -7.48
N PHE A 472 -16.66 50.18 -7.32
CA PHE A 472 -15.62 49.17 -7.09
C PHE A 472 -15.30 48.26 -8.30
N GLY A 473 -15.85 48.56 -9.48
CA GLY A 473 -15.67 47.78 -10.71
C GLY A 473 -14.20 47.58 -11.14
N PRO A 474 -13.36 48.63 -11.20
CA PRO A 474 -11.96 48.49 -11.61
C PRO A 474 -11.03 47.98 -10.49
N PHE A 475 -11.42 48.14 -9.21
CA PHE A 475 -10.59 47.74 -8.07
C PHE A 475 -10.82 46.29 -7.59
N LYS A 476 -11.95 45.66 -7.94
CA LYS A 476 -12.24 44.26 -7.55
C LYS A 476 -11.25 43.23 -8.10
N LYS A 477 -10.73 43.45 -9.32
CA LYS A 477 -9.71 42.57 -9.94
C LYS A 477 -8.36 42.61 -9.21
N TYR A 478 -8.10 43.68 -8.46
CA TYR A 478 -6.85 43.86 -7.71
C TYR A 478 -6.96 43.43 -6.24
N PHE A 479 -8.16 43.51 -5.64
CA PHE A 479 -8.37 43.22 -4.20
C PHE A 479 -9.00 41.87 -3.86
N PHE A 480 -9.68 41.19 -4.79
CA PHE A 480 -10.22 39.84 -4.57
C PHE A 480 -9.54 38.85 -5.52
N ARG A 481 -8.43 38.26 -5.06
CA ARG A 481 -7.79 37.13 -5.76
C ARG A 481 -8.42 35.83 -5.26
N PRO A 482 -9.11 35.05 -6.12
CA PRO A 482 -9.71 33.79 -5.70
C PRO A 482 -8.61 32.75 -5.42
N GLY A 483 -8.69 32.13 -4.24
CA GLY A 483 -7.87 30.99 -3.87
C GLY A 483 -6.51 31.32 -3.23
N PRO A 484 -5.83 30.29 -2.69
CA PRO A 484 -4.62 30.47 -1.89
C PRO A 484 -3.35 30.72 -2.73
N TYR A 485 -3.35 30.49 -4.04
CA TYR A 485 -2.15 30.58 -4.90
C TYR A 485 -2.15 31.82 -5.82
N GLU A 486 -1.07 32.07 -6.56
CA GLU A 486 -0.94 33.24 -7.43
C GLU A 486 -1.91 33.17 -8.62
N THR A 487 -2.55 34.29 -8.92
CA THR A 487 -3.56 34.44 -9.97
C THR A 487 -3.01 35.17 -11.19
N ASN A 488 -1.94 35.97 -11.03
CA ASN A 488 -1.36 36.76 -12.12
C ASN A 488 -0.25 35.97 -12.85
N PHE A 489 -0.66 35.23 -13.89
CA PHE A 489 0.25 34.42 -14.69
C PHE A 489 1.23 35.26 -15.53
N ALA A 490 0.71 36.24 -16.28
CA ALA A 490 1.46 36.97 -17.31
C ALA A 490 2.60 37.85 -16.79
N GLU A 491 2.48 38.38 -15.57
CA GLU A 491 3.50 39.28 -15.00
C GLU A 491 4.34 38.61 -13.93
N ARG A 492 3.75 37.76 -13.07
CA ARG A 492 4.45 37.23 -11.91
C ARG A 492 4.96 35.83 -12.13
N ILE A 493 4.10 34.90 -12.56
CA ILE A 493 4.55 33.52 -12.79
C ILE A 493 5.67 33.52 -13.85
N THR A 494 5.47 34.21 -14.98
CA THR A 494 6.50 34.32 -16.03
C THR A 494 7.78 35.02 -15.56
N LYS A 495 7.71 36.20 -14.92
CA LYS A 495 8.91 36.99 -14.60
C LYS A 495 9.58 36.58 -13.29
N MET A 496 8.80 36.31 -12.25
CA MET A 496 9.32 36.03 -10.90
C MET A 496 9.59 34.54 -10.70
N TYR A 497 8.78 33.65 -11.31
CA TYR A 497 8.89 32.21 -11.07
C TYR A 497 9.72 31.55 -12.18
N MET A 498 9.40 31.79 -13.46
CA MET A 498 10.07 31.09 -14.56
C MET A 498 11.50 31.58 -14.85
N ILE A 499 11.83 32.85 -14.60
CA ILE A 499 13.20 33.34 -14.84
C ILE A 499 14.21 32.67 -13.89
N PRO A 500 14.03 32.69 -12.56
CA PRO A 500 14.95 31.97 -11.65
C PRO A 500 14.99 30.47 -11.91
N SER A 501 13.82 29.88 -12.23
CA SER A 501 13.72 28.48 -12.62
C SER A 501 14.52 28.18 -13.90
N GLY A 502 14.53 29.09 -14.87
CA GLY A 502 15.32 28.95 -16.09
C GLY A 502 16.82 29.01 -15.83
N GLN A 503 17.25 29.84 -14.89
CA GLN A 503 18.66 29.88 -14.46
C GLN A 503 19.10 28.55 -13.85
N ILE A 504 18.24 27.92 -13.05
CA ILE A 504 18.51 26.61 -12.42
C ILE A 504 18.50 25.49 -13.45
N TYR A 505 17.54 25.49 -14.37
CA TYR A 505 17.53 24.55 -15.49
C TYR A 505 18.83 24.67 -16.30
N ASN A 506 19.24 25.90 -16.64
CA ASN A 506 20.50 26.14 -17.34
C ASN A 506 21.70 25.67 -16.51
N LYS A 507 21.72 25.90 -15.19
CA LYS A 507 22.77 25.39 -14.29
C LYS A 507 22.89 23.86 -14.35
N LEU A 508 21.77 23.14 -14.36
CA LEU A 508 21.72 21.68 -14.52
C LEU A 508 22.26 21.23 -15.90
N VAL A 509 21.81 21.88 -16.97
CA VAL A 509 22.26 21.61 -18.34
C VAL A 509 23.75 21.87 -18.50
N GLN A 510 24.25 22.99 -17.99
CA GLN A 510 25.68 23.34 -18.05
C GLN A 510 26.51 22.36 -17.24
N PHE A 511 26.01 21.92 -16.07
CA PHE A 511 26.68 20.91 -15.25
C PHE A 511 26.87 19.59 -16.02
N LEU A 512 25.82 19.12 -16.69
CA LEU A 512 25.90 17.91 -17.53
C LEU A 512 26.87 18.10 -18.70
N LYS A 513 26.78 19.23 -19.42
CA LYS A 513 27.68 19.55 -20.54
C LYS A 513 29.15 19.58 -20.12
N TRP A 514 29.45 20.21 -19.00
CA TRP A 514 30.82 20.27 -18.46
C TRP A 514 31.31 18.91 -18.02
N LYS A 515 30.49 18.13 -17.30
CA LYS A 515 30.87 16.76 -16.91
C LYS A 515 31.08 15.87 -18.13
N ALA A 516 30.37 16.12 -19.23
CA ALA A 516 30.55 15.42 -20.50
C ALA A 516 31.75 15.95 -21.32
N GLY A 517 32.45 16.98 -20.85
CA GLY A 517 33.61 17.55 -21.55
C GLY A 517 33.25 18.40 -22.78
N VAL A 518 32.01 18.91 -22.87
CA VAL A 518 31.59 19.76 -24.00
C VAL A 518 32.39 21.07 -23.98
N PRO A 519 33.08 21.44 -25.08
CA PRO A 519 33.85 22.68 -25.14
C PRO A 519 33.00 23.92 -24.84
N GLY A 520 33.52 24.82 -24.01
CA GLY A 520 32.85 26.04 -23.61
C GLY A 520 31.90 25.91 -22.41
N ALA A 521 31.67 24.71 -21.88
CA ALA A 521 30.99 24.52 -20.59
C ALA A 521 31.97 24.74 -19.43
N SER A 522 31.63 25.63 -18.50
CA SER A 522 32.48 26.03 -17.36
C SER A 522 31.93 25.54 -16.03
N ASP A 523 32.80 25.27 -15.05
CA ASP A 523 32.47 24.87 -13.67
C ASP A 523 31.90 26.02 -12.79
N GLN A 524 31.66 27.20 -13.37
CA GLN A 524 31.08 28.34 -12.67
C GLN A 524 29.55 28.17 -12.57
N TYR A 525 29.09 27.43 -11.55
CA TYR A 525 27.68 27.10 -11.32
C TYR A 525 26.98 27.90 -10.24
#